data_AF-A0A968U4Q5-F1
#
_entry.id   AF-A0A968U4Q5-F1
#
_cell.length_a   1.000
_cell.length_b   1.000
_cell.length_c   1.000
_cell.angle_alpha   90.00
_cell.angle_beta   90.00
_cell.angle_gamma   90.00
#
_symmetry.space_group_name_H-M   'P 1'
#
loop_
_entity.id
_entity.type
_entity.pdbx_description
1 polymer ?
#
loop_
_entity_poly.entity_id
_entity_poly.type
_entity_poly.pdbx_seq_one_letter_code
_entity_poly.pdbx_strand_id
1 'polypeptide(L)'
;MRRHVRNLADRMRSEGHAAEAGIFEAQAMLVEDFTLTDEVEQRVRGAGMSLEQAIIAATRQMHDTLAALDDPYLRERAAGMQAVERAMLNTLRGTTATLRDLPAGTVIIAPDLTPAETSELRGIRHSAL
;
A
#
# COMPACT_ATOMS: atom_id res chain seq x y z
N MET A 1 9.66 -0.84 2.02
CA MET A 1 8.76 -1.78 2.74
C MET A 1 9.53 -2.75 3.67
N ARG A 2 10.44 -3.59 3.15
CA ARG A 2 11.20 -4.63 3.92
C ARG A 2 11.85 -4.13 5.23
N ARG A 3 12.49 -2.97 5.17
CA ARG A 3 13.14 -2.33 6.33
C ARG A 3 12.14 -1.89 7.41
N HIS A 4 10.94 -1.51 7.01
CA HIS A 4 9.92 -0.96 7.91
C HIS A 4 9.26 -2.09 8.72
N VAL A 5 8.99 -3.23 8.09
CA VAL A 5 8.41 -4.42 8.77
C VAL A 5 9.44 -5.06 9.71
N ARG A 6 10.72 -5.16 9.29
CA ARG A 6 11.80 -5.62 10.18
C ARG A 6 12.01 -4.70 11.39
N ASN A 7 12.02 -3.38 11.17
CA ASN A 7 12.14 -2.43 12.28
C ASN A 7 10.95 -2.53 13.26
N LEU A 8 9.76 -2.90 12.79
CA LEU A 8 8.59 -3.11 13.63
C LEU A 8 8.72 -4.42 14.43
N ALA A 9 9.17 -5.50 13.79
CA ALA A 9 9.47 -6.77 14.46
C ALA A 9 10.54 -6.59 15.56
N ASP A 10 11.61 -5.84 15.26
CA ASP A 10 12.68 -5.55 16.22
C ASP A 10 12.19 -4.71 17.40
N ARG A 11 11.29 -3.73 17.16
CA ARG A 11 10.64 -2.97 18.24
C ARG A 11 9.77 -3.85 19.12
N MET A 12 8.88 -4.64 18.54
CA MET A 12 8.00 -5.56 19.28
C MET A 12 8.80 -6.54 20.13
N ARG A 13 9.93 -7.04 19.59
CA ARG A 13 10.85 -7.93 20.31
C ARG A 13 11.53 -7.22 21.48
N SER A 14 11.90 -5.94 21.33
CA SER A 14 12.48 -5.12 22.41
C SER A 14 11.48 -4.77 23.52
N GLU A 15 10.18 -4.76 23.20
CA GLU A 15 9.08 -4.46 24.14
C GLU A 15 8.54 -5.72 24.84
N GLY A 16 9.12 -6.90 24.58
CA GLY A 16 8.76 -8.17 25.23
C GLY A 16 7.65 -8.95 24.53
N HIS A 17 7.18 -8.49 23.37
CA HIS A 17 6.15 -9.12 22.55
C HIS A 17 6.77 -10.11 21.54
N ALA A 18 7.44 -11.14 22.06
CA ALA A 18 8.23 -12.06 21.24
C ALA A 18 7.38 -12.93 20.30
N ALA A 19 6.14 -13.24 20.67
CA ALA A 19 5.21 -14.00 19.83
C ALA A 19 4.74 -13.16 18.63
N GLU A 20 4.40 -11.89 18.88
CA GLU A 20 4.01 -10.91 17.86
C GLU A 20 5.19 -10.57 16.94
N ALA A 21 6.41 -10.47 17.47
CA ALA A 21 7.62 -10.29 16.66
C ALA A 21 7.85 -11.45 15.69
N GLY A 22 7.61 -12.70 16.13
CA GLY A 22 7.69 -13.89 15.28
C GLY A 22 6.65 -13.89 14.15
N ILE A 23 5.46 -13.33 14.40
CA ILE A 23 4.42 -13.15 13.38
C ILE A 23 4.87 -12.12 12.33
N PHE A 24 5.41 -10.98 12.73
CA PHE A 24 5.92 -9.97 11.79
C PHE A 24 7.12 -10.47 10.97
N GLU A 25 7.95 -11.33 11.55
CA GLU A 25 9.07 -11.96 10.89
C GLU A 25 8.61 -13.01 9.85
N ALA A 26 7.60 -13.82 10.20
CA ALA A 26 6.93 -14.71 9.25
C ALA A 26 6.20 -13.95 8.13
N GLN A 27 5.56 -12.82 8.45
CA GLN A 27 4.94 -11.92 7.47
C GLN A 27 5.98 -11.24 6.56
N ALA A 28 7.17 -10.91 7.07
CA ALA A 28 8.27 -10.40 6.26
C ALA A 28 8.78 -11.45 5.27
N MET A 29 8.82 -12.72 5.68
CA MET A 29 9.14 -13.85 4.80
C MET A 29 8.02 -14.13 3.77
N LEU A 30 6.74 -13.99 4.15
CA LEU A 30 5.62 -14.20 3.22
C LEU A 30 5.55 -13.13 2.11
N VAL A 31 5.90 -11.88 2.44
CA VAL A 31 6.05 -10.78 1.48
C VAL A 31 7.28 -10.96 0.58
N GLU A 32 8.26 -11.76 0.99
CA GLU A 32 9.44 -12.12 0.18
C GLU A 32 9.14 -13.21 -0.87
N ASP A 33 8.18 -14.11 -0.62
CA ASP A 33 7.85 -15.24 -1.51
C ASP A 33 6.85 -14.87 -2.63
N PHE A 34 6.09 -13.79 -2.47
CA PHE A 34 5.23 -13.22 -3.52
C PHE A 34 5.61 -11.77 -3.74
N THR A 35 6.72 -11.49 -4.42
CA THR A 35 6.95 -10.10 -4.82
C THR A 35 5.87 -9.72 -5.82
N LEU A 36 5.09 -8.69 -5.49
CA LEU A 36 4.05 -8.13 -6.37
C LEU A 36 4.59 -7.85 -7.78
N THR A 37 5.89 -7.53 -7.88
CA THR A 37 6.61 -7.37 -9.13
C THR A 37 6.70 -8.66 -9.94
N ASP A 38 7.08 -9.79 -9.34
CA ASP A 38 7.18 -11.08 -10.03
C ASP A 38 5.80 -11.56 -10.49
N GLU A 39 4.78 -11.35 -9.67
CA GLU A 39 3.38 -11.69 -9.96
C GLU A 39 2.84 -10.89 -11.16
N VAL A 40 3.13 -9.58 -11.19
CA VAL A 40 2.84 -8.72 -12.35
C VAL A 40 3.64 -9.13 -13.58
N GLU A 41 4.94 -9.39 -13.44
CA GLU A 41 5.82 -9.79 -14.55
C GLU A 41 5.38 -11.12 -15.18
N GLN A 42 4.99 -12.09 -14.35
CA GLN A 42 4.46 -13.36 -14.81
C GLN A 42 3.15 -13.19 -15.57
N ARG A 43 2.24 -12.33 -15.11
CA ARG A 43 0.97 -12.07 -15.81
C ARG A 43 1.19 -11.38 -17.16
N VAL A 44 2.12 -10.42 -17.23
CA VAL A 44 2.46 -9.74 -18.48
C VAL A 44 3.12 -10.69 -19.46
N ARG A 45 4.19 -11.39 -19.05
CA ARG A 45 5.01 -12.22 -19.95
C ARG A 45 4.41 -13.60 -20.20
N GLY A 46 3.78 -14.19 -19.19
CA GLY A 46 3.26 -15.55 -19.24
C GLY A 46 1.81 -15.63 -19.75
N ALA A 47 0.96 -14.66 -19.43
CA ALA A 47 -0.45 -14.66 -19.83
C ALA A 47 -0.78 -13.62 -20.92
N GLY A 48 0.19 -12.82 -21.36
CA GLY A 48 -0.01 -11.79 -22.39
C GLY A 48 -0.94 -10.65 -21.95
N MET A 49 -1.10 -10.45 -20.65
CA MET A 49 -1.92 -9.37 -20.11
C MET A 49 -1.27 -8.01 -20.36
N SER A 50 -2.09 -6.96 -20.51
CA SER A 50 -1.56 -5.60 -20.45
C SER A 50 -0.99 -5.32 -19.05
N LEU A 51 -0.02 -4.41 -18.95
CA LEU A 51 0.58 -4.05 -17.66
C LEU A 51 -0.47 -3.55 -16.66
N GLU A 52 -1.46 -2.78 -17.12
CA GLU A 52 -2.58 -2.33 -16.31
C GLU A 52 -3.42 -3.48 -15.76
N GLN A 53 -3.78 -4.44 -16.62
CA GLN A 53 -4.54 -5.62 -16.20
C GLN A 53 -3.74 -6.49 -15.23
N ALA A 54 -2.43 -6.64 -15.46
CA ALA A 54 -1.55 -7.40 -14.59
C ALA A 54 -1.45 -6.76 -13.19
N ILE A 55 -1.31 -5.44 -13.11
CA ILE A 55 -1.28 -4.70 -11.84
C ILE A 55 -2.58 -4.92 -11.06
N ILE A 56 -3.74 -4.65 -11.67
CA ILE A 56 -5.07 -4.79 -11.02
C ILE A 56 -5.26 -6.21 -10.49
N ALA A 57 -4.90 -7.20 -11.30
CA ALA A 57 -5.19 -8.58 -10.96
C ALA A 57 -4.23 -9.10 -9.86
N ALA A 58 -2.99 -8.62 -9.83
CA ALA A 58 -2.00 -8.94 -8.79
C ALA A 58 -2.34 -8.29 -7.44
N THR A 59 -2.68 -7.00 -7.44
CA THR A 59 -3.08 -6.26 -6.23
C THR A 59 -4.37 -6.81 -5.64
N ARG A 60 -5.33 -7.19 -6.48
CA ARG A 60 -6.58 -7.82 -6.04
C ARG A 60 -6.36 -9.17 -5.38
N GLN A 61 -5.53 -10.03 -5.96
CA GLN A 61 -5.19 -11.32 -5.34
C GLN A 61 -4.53 -11.14 -3.98
N MET A 62 -3.61 -10.17 -3.86
CA MET A 62 -2.96 -9.84 -2.59
C MET A 62 -3.95 -9.28 -1.57
N HIS A 63 -4.87 -8.40 -1.99
CA HIS A 63 -5.96 -7.90 -1.16
C HIS A 63 -6.82 -9.04 -0.61
N ASP A 64 -7.31 -9.92 -1.49
CA ASP A 64 -8.21 -11.01 -1.12
C ASP A 64 -7.53 -12.00 -0.19
N THR A 65 -6.24 -12.27 -0.42
CA THR A 65 -5.42 -13.10 0.47
C THR A 65 -5.29 -12.47 1.86
N LEU A 66 -5.01 -11.17 1.95
CA LEU A 66 -4.88 -10.47 3.23
C LEU A 66 -6.22 -10.33 3.96
N ALA A 67 -7.32 -10.12 3.22
CA ALA A 67 -8.66 -9.95 3.77
C ALA A 67 -9.27 -11.27 4.27
N ALA A 68 -8.87 -12.40 3.69
CA ALA A 68 -9.29 -13.74 4.13
C ALA A 68 -8.64 -14.17 5.47
N LEU A 69 -7.57 -13.48 5.89
CA LEU A 69 -6.94 -13.70 7.19
C LEU A 69 -7.76 -12.92 8.23
N ASP A 70 -8.36 -13.63 9.19
CA ASP A 70 -9.25 -13.04 10.20
C ASP A 70 -8.47 -12.31 11.31
N ASP A 71 -7.66 -11.34 10.89
CA ASP A 71 -6.78 -10.53 11.72
C ASP A 71 -7.07 -9.03 11.43
N PRO A 72 -7.42 -8.23 12.44
CA PRO A 72 -7.73 -6.81 12.26
C PRO A 72 -6.60 -5.99 11.63
N TYR A 73 -5.34 -6.29 11.93
CA TYR A 73 -4.18 -5.60 11.36
C TYR A 73 -3.99 -5.97 9.88
N LEU A 74 -4.20 -7.24 9.52
CA LEU A 74 -4.11 -7.68 8.12
C LEU A 74 -5.24 -7.15 7.26
N ARG A 75 -6.44 -6.98 7.83
CA ARG A 75 -7.56 -6.29 7.15
C ARG A 75 -7.24 -4.83 6.84
N GLU A 76 -6.64 -4.10 7.78
CA GLU A 76 -6.16 -2.73 7.53
C GLU A 76 -5.08 -2.70 6.43
N ARG A 77 -4.21 -3.72 6.41
CA ARG A 77 -3.19 -3.87 5.39
C ARG A 77 -3.76 -4.23 4.01
N ALA A 78 -4.83 -5.01 3.96
CA ALA A 78 -5.58 -5.29 2.74
C ALA A 78 -6.17 -3.99 2.16
N ALA A 79 -6.77 -3.14 3.00
CA ALA A 79 -7.28 -1.83 2.57
C ALA A 79 -6.18 -0.94 1.96
N GLY A 80 -4.96 -0.98 2.52
CA GLY A 80 -3.79 -0.31 1.96
C GLY A 80 -3.40 -0.78 0.54
N MET A 81 -3.78 -1.99 0.12
CA MET A 81 -3.46 -2.52 -1.21
C MET A 81 -4.18 -1.76 -2.33
N GLN A 82 -5.40 -1.28 -2.08
CA GLN A 82 -6.14 -0.46 -3.04
C GLN A 82 -5.47 0.89 -3.30
N ALA A 83 -4.74 1.43 -2.32
CA ALA A 83 -3.96 2.65 -2.50
C ALA A 83 -2.73 2.40 -3.37
N VAL A 84 -2.07 1.25 -3.18
CA VAL A 84 -0.91 0.83 -3.99
C VAL A 84 -1.31 0.63 -5.45
N GLU A 85 -2.44 -0.04 -5.70
CA GLU A 85 -3.00 -0.21 -7.05
C GLU A 85 -3.23 1.14 -7.73
N ARG A 86 -3.97 2.05 -7.08
CA ARG A 86 -4.24 3.39 -7.60
C ARG A 86 -2.96 4.17 -7.92
N ALA A 87 -1.97 4.13 -7.04
CA ALA A 87 -0.69 4.79 -7.25
C ALA A 87 0.08 4.23 -8.47
N MET A 88 0.10 2.90 -8.62
CA MET A 88 0.75 2.24 -9.76
C MET A 88 0.04 2.58 -11.09
N LEU A 89 -1.29 2.56 -11.11
CA LEU A 89 -2.07 2.91 -12.30
C LEU A 89 -1.93 4.39 -12.67
N ASN A 90 -1.92 5.28 -11.68
CA ASN A 90 -1.70 6.71 -11.91
C ASN A 90 -0.32 6.99 -12.49
N THR A 91 0.70 6.27 -11.98
CA THR A 91 2.07 6.36 -12.51
C THR A 91 2.12 5.83 -13.94
N LEU A 92 1.48 4.70 -14.23
CA LEU A 92 1.41 4.12 -15.58
C LEU A 92 0.72 5.03 -16.59
N ARG A 93 -0.34 5.74 -16.17
CA ARG A 93 -1.12 6.66 -17.00
C ARG A 93 -0.48 8.05 -17.14
N GLY A 94 0.63 8.32 -16.45
CA GLY A 94 1.27 9.64 -16.44
C GLY A 94 0.45 10.73 -15.72
N THR A 95 -0.61 10.35 -15.01
CA THR A 95 -1.39 11.27 -14.17
C THR A 95 -0.67 11.46 -12.84
N THR A 96 0.28 12.39 -12.81
CA THR A 96 1.06 12.75 -11.62
C THR A 96 0.47 13.94 -10.85
N ALA A 97 -0.81 14.26 -11.05
CA ALA A 97 -1.45 15.35 -10.32
C ALA A 97 -1.45 15.02 -8.83
N THR A 98 -0.75 15.83 -8.03
CA THR A 98 -0.62 15.61 -6.59
C THR A 98 -1.64 16.47 -5.85
N LEU A 99 -1.99 16.07 -4.61
CA LEU A 99 -2.86 16.91 -3.79
C LEU A 99 -2.15 18.20 -3.33
N ARG A 100 -0.83 18.32 -3.54
CA ARG A 100 -0.07 19.56 -3.28
C ARG A 100 -0.32 20.65 -4.31
N ASP A 101 -0.74 20.29 -5.52
CA ASP A 101 -0.94 21.23 -6.61
C ASP A 101 -2.31 21.91 -6.56
N LEU A 102 -3.12 21.60 -5.54
CA LEU A 102 -4.45 22.16 -5.36
C LEU A 102 -4.39 23.64 -4.92
N PRO A 103 -5.19 24.53 -5.53
CA PRO A 103 -5.29 25.93 -5.11
C PRO A 103 -5.73 26.07 -3.65
N ALA A 104 -5.31 27.17 -3.01
CA ALA A 104 -5.80 27.51 -1.67
C ALA A 104 -7.34 27.68 -1.67
N GLY A 105 -7.99 27.17 -0.62
CA GLY A 105 -9.45 27.19 -0.50
C GLY A 105 -10.18 26.05 -1.23
N THR A 106 -9.46 25.05 -1.75
CA THR A 106 -10.06 23.86 -2.36
C THR A 106 -10.72 22.96 -1.31
N VAL A 107 -11.96 22.55 -1.54
CA VAL A 107 -12.66 21.52 -0.74
C VAL A 107 -12.52 20.18 -1.45
N ILE A 108 -11.97 19.18 -0.76
CA ILE A 108 -11.81 17.81 -1.27
C ILE A 108 -12.98 16.96 -0.77
N ILE A 109 -13.69 16.31 -1.71
CA ILE A 109 -14.73 15.34 -1.39
C ILE A 109 -14.28 13.99 -1.95
N ALA A 110 -14.02 13.02 -1.07
CA ALA A 110 -13.61 11.67 -1.42
C ALA A 110 -14.29 10.66 -0.47
N PRO A 111 -14.56 9.42 -0.92
CA PRO A 111 -15.12 8.37 -0.06
C PRO A 111 -14.19 8.01 1.11
N ASP A 112 -12.88 8.07 0.86
CA ASP A 112 -11.82 7.88 1.84
C ASP A 112 -10.52 8.56 1.36
N LEU A 113 -9.65 8.93 2.29
CA LEU A 113 -8.32 9.48 2.00
C LEU A 113 -7.26 8.68 2.77
N THR A 114 -6.28 8.15 2.05
CA THR A 114 -5.20 7.37 2.64
C THR A 114 -4.24 8.24 3.46
N PRO A 115 -3.46 7.66 4.40
CA PRO A 115 -2.41 8.39 5.11
C PRO A 115 -1.38 9.07 4.19
N ALA A 116 -1.12 8.49 3.02
CA ALA A 116 -0.23 9.09 2.02
C ALA A 116 -0.84 10.36 1.41
N GLU A 117 -2.10 10.29 0.97
CA GLU A 117 -2.87 11.42 0.41
C GLU A 117 -3.03 12.55 1.44
N THR A 118 -3.40 12.23 2.68
CA THR A 118 -3.53 13.25 3.74
C THR A 118 -2.19 13.88 4.13
N SER A 119 -1.07 13.16 3.98
CA SER A 119 0.27 13.73 4.19
C SER A 119 0.65 14.77 3.14
N GLU A 120 0.11 14.69 1.92
CA GLU A 120 0.34 15.70 0.89
C GLU A 120 -0.36 17.03 1.23
N LEU A 121 -1.52 16.95 1.89
CA LEU A 121 -2.29 18.12 2.34
C LEU A 121 -1.61 18.90 3.47
N ARG A 122 -0.84 18.23 4.34
CA ARG A 122 -0.12 18.88 5.46
C ARG A 122 0.96 19.87 5.01
N GLY A 123 1.40 19.81 3.75
CA GLY A 123 2.34 20.77 3.17
C GLY A 123 1.71 22.09 2.73
N ILE A 124 0.39 22.16 2.66
CA ILE A 124 -0.35 23.35 2.24
C ILE A 124 -0.44 24.28 3.45
N ARG A 125 0.42 25.32 3.48
CA ARG A 125 0.31 26.39 4.48
C ARG A 125 -1.04 27.06 4.32
N HIS A 126 -1.96 26.76 5.22
CA HIS A 126 -3.17 27.54 5.39
C HIS A 126 -2.75 28.82 6.12
N SER A 127 -2.62 29.93 5.39
CA SER A 127 -2.55 31.24 6.01
C SER A 127 -3.85 31.43 6.80
N ALA A 128 -3.75 31.31 8.13
CA ALA A 128 -4.82 31.72 9.02
C ALA A 128 -5.08 33.21 8.79
N LEU A 129 -6.32 33.53 8.42
CA LEU A 129 -6.87 34.87 8.61
C LEU A 129 -7.28 35.03 10.07
#